data_AF-A0A0A8UKC6-F1
#
_entry.id   AF-A0A0A8UKC6-F1
#
_cell.length_a   1.000
_cell.length_b   1.000
_cell.length_c   1.000
_cell.angle_alpha   90.00
_cell.angle_beta   90.00
_cell.angle_gamma   90.00
#
_symmetry.space_group_name_H-M   'P 1'
#
loop_
_entity.id
_entity.type
_entity.pdbx_description
1 polymer ?
#
loop_
_entity_poly.entity_id
_entity_poly.type
_entity_poly.pdbx_seq_one_letter_code
_entity_poly.pdbx_strand_id
1 'polypeptide(L)'
;MKYSKAELIEMENPYESLIKKDNGVSLIESRDAINELSGKDRRALVTKIALNCPTSGFSDLNKVIHRSLVCNEFSAAIGRVCILNRLATNLNGSTPHLVFADRDFNISFFHEFPELVAKLVPNMKALSEKMATAASGQYSMIARQLALIFSESLVKQDDDCTNQFGAIVEEQQRSIQRSPSRERNSMFASISEDETTTLSEESKTEITYN
;
A
#
# COMPACT_ATOMS: atom_id res chain seq x y z
N MET A 1 36.24 7.03 2.36
CA MET A 1 36.71 6.27 3.54
C MET A 1 36.36 4.80 3.34
N LYS A 2 37.26 3.88 3.68
CA LYS A 2 36.99 2.44 3.61
C LYS A 2 36.56 1.94 4.98
N TYR A 3 35.44 1.22 5.04
CA TYR A 3 34.91 0.62 6.25
C TYR A 3 35.12 -0.90 6.23
N SER A 4 35.48 -1.45 7.38
CA SER A 4 35.52 -2.88 7.65
C SER A 4 34.13 -3.44 7.93
N LYS A 5 34.00 -4.76 7.90
CA LYS A 5 32.74 -5.46 8.20
C LYS A 5 32.18 -5.12 9.58
N ALA A 6 33.03 -5.04 10.61
CA ALA A 6 32.61 -4.72 11.97
C ALA A 6 32.05 -3.28 12.05
N GLU A 7 32.75 -2.33 11.44
CA GLU A 7 32.33 -0.92 11.41
C GLU A 7 30.99 -0.74 10.67
N LEU A 8 30.76 -1.49 9.59
CA LEU A 8 29.49 -1.46 8.86
C LEU A 8 28.31 -1.95 9.70
N ILE A 9 28.52 -2.93 10.59
CA ILE A 9 27.45 -3.49 11.44
C ILE A 9 27.10 -2.52 12.58
N GLU A 10 28.11 -1.94 13.21
CA GLU A 10 27.96 -1.05 14.37
C GLU A 10 27.58 0.39 13.99
N MET A 11 27.63 0.73 12.70
CA MET A 11 27.32 2.06 12.21
C MET A 11 25.93 2.54 12.67
N GLU A 12 25.90 3.72 13.29
CA GLU A 12 24.68 4.35 13.81
C GLU A 12 23.91 5.08 12.71
N ASN A 13 24.61 5.80 11.83
CA ASN A 13 24.01 6.50 10.68
C ASN A 13 24.73 6.17 9.36
N PRO A 14 24.41 5.01 8.77
CA PRO A 14 25.04 4.57 7.53
C PRO A 14 24.60 5.36 6.31
N TYR A 15 23.43 6.00 6.32
CA TYR A 15 22.99 6.87 5.23
C TYR A 15 23.91 8.09 5.08
N GLU A 16 24.14 8.83 6.16
CA GLU A 16 25.03 10.00 6.12
C GLU A 16 26.47 9.59 5.77
N SER A 17 26.98 8.52 6.37
CA SER A 17 28.38 8.11 6.24
C SER A 17 28.74 7.47 4.90
N LEU A 18 27.90 6.56 4.41
CA LEU A 18 28.19 5.80 3.18
C LEU A 18 27.67 6.50 1.92
N ILE A 19 26.55 7.22 2.03
CA ILE A 19 25.83 7.76 0.88
C ILE A 19 26.10 9.25 0.72
N LYS A 20 25.81 10.06 1.75
CA LYS A 20 25.77 11.52 1.60
C LYS A 20 27.13 12.20 1.70
N LYS A 21 27.93 11.86 2.72
CA LYS A 21 29.17 12.56 3.08
C LYS A 21 30.13 12.73 1.91
N ASP A 22 30.38 11.63 1.18
CA ASP A 22 31.31 11.59 0.05
C ASP A 22 30.61 11.19 -1.25
N ASN A 23 29.30 11.48 -1.38
CA ASN A 23 28.49 11.15 -2.56
C ASN A 23 28.66 9.69 -3.06
N GLY A 24 28.65 8.74 -2.13
CA GLY A 24 28.78 7.30 -2.42
C GLY A 24 30.21 6.77 -2.60
N VAL A 25 31.25 7.61 -2.54
CA VAL A 25 32.65 7.12 -2.67
C VAL A 25 32.99 6.12 -1.55
N SER A 26 32.61 6.42 -0.32
CA SER A 26 32.82 5.53 0.83
C SER A 26 32.10 4.17 0.70
N LEU A 27 30.97 4.14 0.01
CA LEU A 27 30.26 2.90 -0.32
C LEU A 27 31.05 2.04 -1.33
N ILE A 28 31.68 2.67 -2.33
CA ILE A 28 32.51 1.98 -3.33
C ILE A 28 33.76 1.39 -2.67
N GLU A 29 34.47 2.18 -1.88
CA GLU A 29 35.69 1.76 -1.17
C GLU A 29 35.44 0.59 -0.21
N SER A 30 34.21 0.48 0.31
CA SER A 30 33.79 -0.56 1.26
C SER A 30 33.08 -1.74 0.60
N ARG A 31 33.09 -1.82 -0.74
CA ARG A 31 32.36 -2.84 -1.51
C ARG A 31 32.68 -4.27 -1.08
N ASP A 32 33.95 -4.59 -0.87
CA ASP A 32 34.37 -5.95 -0.51
C ASP A 32 33.82 -6.34 0.86
N ALA A 33 33.93 -5.44 1.85
CA ALA A 33 33.36 -5.65 3.18
C ALA A 33 31.83 -5.81 3.14
N ILE A 34 31.14 -5.08 2.25
CA ILE A 34 29.70 -5.22 2.02
C ILE A 34 29.35 -6.58 1.41
N ASN A 35 30.19 -7.11 0.52
CA ASN A 35 30.00 -8.43 -0.08
C ASN A 35 30.19 -9.57 0.92
N GLU A 36 31.06 -9.38 1.91
CA GLU A 36 31.35 -10.34 2.98
C GLU A 36 30.30 -10.34 4.11
N LEU A 37 29.32 -9.42 4.07
CA LEU A 37 28.23 -9.41 5.03
C LEU A 37 27.35 -10.64 4.85
N SER A 38 26.95 -11.23 5.99
CA SER A 38 25.93 -12.28 5.96
C SER A 38 24.60 -11.70 5.45
N GLY A 39 23.70 -12.57 4.97
CA GLY A 39 22.37 -12.12 4.53
C GLY A 39 21.61 -11.36 5.63
N LYS A 40 21.82 -11.71 6.90
CA LYS A 40 21.21 -11.02 8.05
C LYS A 40 21.81 -9.63 8.27
N ASP A 41 23.14 -9.53 8.31
CA ASP A 41 23.83 -8.25 8.57
C ASP A 41 23.60 -7.24 7.45
N ARG A 42 23.60 -7.75 6.21
CA ARG A 42 23.28 -6.94 5.03
C ARG A 42 21.86 -6.39 5.09
N ARG A 43 20.86 -7.21 5.45
CA ARG A 43 19.49 -6.72 5.64
C ARG A 43 19.45 -5.68 6.76
N ALA A 44 20.10 -5.92 7.89
CA ALA A 44 20.14 -4.94 8.99
C ALA A 44 20.76 -3.61 8.56
N LEU A 45 21.87 -3.63 7.82
CA LEU A 45 22.51 -2.43 7.29
C LEU A 45 21.60 -1.69 6.30
N VAL A 46 20.97 -2.42 5.37
CA VAL A 46 20.01 -1.85 4.40
C VAL A 46 18.81 -1.22 5.11
N THR A 47 18.26 -1.88 6.13
CA THR A 47 17.19 -1.34 6.98
C THR A 47 17.63 -0.05 7.66
N LYS A 48 18.80 -0.03 8.30
CA LYS A 48 19.35 1.19 8.93
C LYS A 48 19.48 2.33 7.92
N ILE A 49 20.09 2.09 6.76
CA ILE A 49 20.24 3.10 5.70
C ILE A 49 18.88 3.70 5.33
N ALA A 50 17.86 2.85 5.16
CA ALA A 50 16.52 3.33 4.81
C ALA A 50 15.83 4.08 5.95
N LEU A 51 16.01 3.66 7.20
CA LEU A 51 15.46 4.34 8.38
C LEU A 51 16.09 5.71 8.61
N ASN A 52 17.36 5.89 8.23
CA ASN A 52 18.09 7.15 8.29
C ASN A 52 17.96 8.00 7.01
N CYS A 53 17.37 7.45 5.93
CA CYS A 53 17.14 8.16 4.68
C CYS A 53 15.89 9.07 4.80
N PRO A 54 15.98 10.36 4.46
CA PRO A 54 14.79 11.21 4.39
C PRO A 54 13.87 10.74 3.26
N THR A 55 12.56 10.98 3.40
CA THR A 55 11.55 10.51 2.43
C THR A 55 11.81 11.00 1.00
N SER A 56 12.34 12.22 0.84
CA SER A 56 12.74 12.78 -0.45
C SER A 56 14.06 12.21 -1.01
N GLY A 57 14.88 11.57 -0.17
CA GLY A 57 16.21 11.08 -0.50
C GLY A 57 16.26 9.69 -1.11
N PHE A 58 15.14 8.95 -1.16
CA PHE A 58 15.10 7.57 -1.66
C PHE A 58 15.43 7.45 -3.15
N SER A 59 15.07 8.44 -3.97
CA SER A 59 15.43 8.44 -5.40
C SER A 59 16.95 8.53 -5.57
N ASP A 60 17.59 9.42 -4.82
CA ASP A 60 19.03 9.64 -4.91
C ASP A 60 19.82 8.50 -4.25
N LEU A 61 19.30 7.95 -3.15
CA LEU A 61 19.80 6.71 -2.55
C LEU A 61 19.89 5.58 -3.60
N ASN A 62 18.78 5.35 -4.32
CA ASN A 62 18.73 4.29 -5.31
C ASN A 62 19.74 4.52 -6.45
N LYS A 63 19.86 5.76 -6.94
CA LYS A 63 20.84 6.12 -7.97
C LYS A 63 22.28 5.91 -7.51
N VAL A 64 22.64 6.40 -6.31
CA VAL A 64 24.00 6.31 -5.78
C VAL A 64 24.40 4.84 -5.59
N ILE A 65 23.50 4.03 -5.04
CA ILE A 65 23.78 2.62 -4.77
C ILE A 65 23.88 1.81 -6.06
N HIS A 66 22.98 2.01 -7.03
CA HIS A 66 23.08 1.31 -8.32
C HIS A 66 24.29 1.74 -9.14
N ARG A 67 24.74 3.00 -9.03
CA ARG A 67 25.99 3.46 -9.65
C ARG A 67 27.23 2.84 -9.00
N SER A 68 27.20 2.67 -7.68
CA SER A 68 28.38 2.29 -6.87
C SER A 68 28.55 0.78 -6.74
N LEU A 69 27.44 0.03 -6.67
CA LEU A 69 27.41 -1.40 -6.36
C LEU A 69 26.58 -2.18 -7.40
N VAL A 70 26.86 -1.93 -8.67
CA VAL A 70 26.18 -2.56 -9.82
C VAL A 70 26.09 -4.08 -9.62
N CYS A 71 24.87 -4.62 -9.77
CA CYS A 71 24.57 -6.05 -9.78
C CYS A 71 24.99 -6.82 -8.50
N ASN A 72 24.96 -6.17 -7.35
CA ASN A 72 25.17 -6.81 -6.04
C ASN A 72 23.83 -7.11 -5.35
N GLU A 73 23.75 -8.22 -4.61
CA GLU A 73 22.64 -8.51 -3.68
C GLU A 73 22.32 -7.34 -2.74
N PHE A 74 23.32 -6.56 -2.33
CA PHE A 74 23.11 -5.32 -1.56
C PHE A 74 22.29 -4.28 -2.33
N SER A 75 22.64 -4.03 -3.59
CA SER A 75 21.90 -3.11 -4.46
C SER A 75 20.48 -3.60 -4.73
N ALA A 76 20.30 -4.92 -4.88
CA ALA A 76 18.98 -5.52 -5.03
C ALA A 76 18.12 -5.35 -3.77
N ALA A 77 18.71 -5.52 -2.57
CA ALA A 77 18.02 -5.30 -1.30
C ALA A 77 17.58 -3.83 -1.14
N ILE A 78 18.43 -2.88 -1.52
CA ILE A 78 18.08 -1.45 -1.52
C ILE A 78 16.94 -1.16 -2.50
N GLY A 79 16.96 -1.75 -3.69
CA GLY A 79 15.86 -1.63 -4.65
C GLY A 79 14.53 -2.11 -4.07
N ARG A 80 14.52 -3.27 -3.38
CA ARG A 80 13.33 -3.78 -2.67
C ARG A 80 12.85 -2.82 -1.58
N VAL A 81 13.78 -2.24 -0.82
CA VAL A 81 13.43 -1.23 0.20
C VAL A 81 12.86 0.05 -0.41
N CYS A 82 13.39 0.51 -1.55
CA CYS A 82 12.85 1.67 -2.26
C CYS A 82 11.41 1.41 -2.74
N ILE A 83 11.14 0.20 -3.25
CA ILE A 83 9.79 -0.24 -3.62
C ILE A 83 8.89 -0.25 -2.37
N LEU A 84 9.34 -0.88 -1.28
CA LEU A 84 8.58 -0.94 -0.02
C LEU A 84 8.24 0.47 0.51
N ASN A 85 9.18 1.41 0.48
CA ASN A 85 8.93 2.79 0.89
C ASN A 85 7.89 3.49 0.00
N ARG A 86 7.93 3.26 -1.32
CA ARG A 86 6.92 3.77 -2.25
C ARG A 86 5.54 3.18 -1.96
N LEU A 87 5.46 1.86 -1.77
CA LEU A 87 4.21 1.17 -1.44
C LEU A 87 3.65 1.66 -0.10
N ALA A 88 4.49 1.79 0.93
CA ALA A 88 4.08 2.31 2.24
C ALA A 88 3.62 3.78 2.17
N THR A 89 4.27 4.61 1.35
CA THR A 89 3.83 6.00 1.11
C THR A 89 2.45 6.03 0.45
N ASN A 90 2.22 5.15 -0.53
CA ASN A 90 0.92 5.03 -1.19
C ASN A 90 -0.17 4.48 -0.25
N LEU A 91 0.18 3.55 0.65
CA LEU A 91 -0.71 3.05 1.70
C LEU A 91 -1.11 4.18 2.66
N ASN A 92 -0.21 5.09 3.01
CA ASN A 92 -0.55 6.24 3.85
C ASN A 92 -1.23 7.38 3.09
N GLY A 93 -1.29 7.30 1.75
CA GLY A 93 -1.86 8.30 0.87
C GLY A 93 -3.39 8.39 0.93
N SER A 94 -3.95 9.07 -0.07
CA SER A 94 -5.39 9.31 -0.18
C SER A 94 -6.17 8.10 -0.72
N THR A 95 -5.51 7.22 -1.49
CA THR A 95 -6.13 6.06 -2.15
C THR A 95 -5.35 4.78 -1.84
N PRO A 96 -5.38 4.30 -0.58
CA PRO A 96 -4.54 3.17 -0.13
C PRO A 96 -4.85 1.85 -0.83
N HIS A 97 -6.10 1.64 -1.24
CA HIS A 97 -6.55 0.41 -1.88
C HIS A 97 -5.89 0.13 -3.25
N LEU A 98 -5.40 1.18 -3.94
CA LEU A 98 -4.73 1.02 -5.23
C LEU A 98 -3.36 0.36 -5.13
N VAL A 99 -2.75 0.35 -3.94
CA VAL A 99 -1.45 -0.30 -3.72
C VAL A 99 -1.50 -1.78 -4.05
N PHE A 100 -2.61 -2.45 -3.78
CA PHE A 100 -2.78 -3.88 -4.05
C PHE A 100 -2.90 -4.20 -5.55
N ALA A 101 -3.14 -3.19 -6.39
CA ALA A 101 -3.16 -3.32 -7.84
C ALA A 101 -1.81 -2.95 -8.49
N ASP A 102 -0.82 -2.46 -7.72
CA ASP A 102 0.51 -2.15 -8.23
C ASP A 102 1.23 -3.46 -8.64
N ARG A 103 1.89 -3.44 -9.80
CA ARG A 103 2.68 -4.57 -10.30
C ARG A 103 3.84 -4.93 -9.37
N ASP A 104 4.39 -3.93 -8.69
CA ASP A 104 5.53 -4.12 -7.79
C ASP A 104 5.08 -4.53 -6.37
N PHE A 105 3.77 -4.68 -6.14
CA PHE A 105 3.24 -5.13 -4.86
C PHE A 105 3.69 -6.57 -4.57
N ASN A 106 4.45 -6.73 -3.49
CA ASN A 106 4.90 -8.04 -3.04
C ASN A 106 4.93 -8.10 -1.51
N ILE A 107 4.13 -9.02 -0.96
CA ILE A 107 4.00 -9.26 0.49
C ILE A 107 5.35 -9.63 1.10
N SER A 108 6.21 -10.35 0.39
CA SER A 108 7.53 -10.76 0.88
C SER A 108 8.40 -9.58 1.30
N PHE A 109 8.26 -8.41 0.66
CA PHE A 109 9.05 -7.23 1.05
C PHE A 109 8.66 -6.69 2.43
N PHE A 110 7.38 -6.79 2.80
CA PHE A 110 6.90 -6.36 4.11
C PHE A 110 7.45 -7.25 5.24
N HIS A 111 7.59 -8.56 4.98
CA HIS A 111 8.19 -9.49 5.95
C HIS A 111 9.73 -9.49 5.93
N GLU A 112 10.36 -9.08 4.81
CA GLU A 112 11.82 -8.98 4.72
C GLU A 112 12.36 -7.82 5.57
N PHE A 113 11.60 -6.73 5.69
CA PHE A 113 12.02 -5.50 6.39
C PHE A 113 11.00 -5.04 7.46
N PRO A 114 10.74 -5.87 8.50
CA PRO A 114 9.66 -5.62 9.45
C PRO A 114 9.82 -4.32 10.26
N GLU A 115 11.04 -4.00 10.67
CA GLU A 115 11.37 -2.76 11.40
C GLU A 115 11.08 -1.51 10.57
N LEU A 116 11.31 -1.59 9.25
CA LEU A 116 11.03 -0.49 8.34
C LEU A 116 9.52 -0.30 8.17
N VAL A 117 8.76 -1.40 8.03
CA VAL A 117 7.30 -1.35 7.95
C VAL A 117 6.69 -0.74 9.20
N ALA A 118 7.14 -1.15 10.39
CA ALA A 118 6.64 -0.62 11.66
C ALA A 118 6.81 0.91 11.77
N LYS A 119 7.91 1.47 11.25
CA LYS A 119 8.13 2.93 11.23
C LYS A 119 7.32 3.63 10.13
N LEU A 120 7.17 3.00 8.96
CA LEU A 120 6.50 3.61 7.81
C LEU A 120 4.98 3.53 7.89
N VAL A 121 4.40 2.53 8.55
CA VAL A 121 2.94 2.36 8.69
C VAL A 121 2.57 2.38 10.18
N PRO A 122 2.63 3.55 10.85
CA PRO A 122 2.49 3.62 12.30
C PRO A 122 1.04 3.56 12.82
N ASN A 123 0.02 3.75 11.97
CA ASN A 123 -1.37 3.80 12.42
C ASN A 123 -2.31 2.97 11.54
N MET A 124 -2.54 1.72 11.97
CA MET A 124 -3.38 0.76 11.26
C MET A 124 -4.86 1.15 11.23
N LYS A 125 -5.34 1.81 12.29
CA LYS A 125 -6.74 2.28 12.35
C LYS A 125 -7.00 3.37 11.30
N ALA A 126 -6.10 4.33 11.18
CA ALA A 126 -6.21 5.35 10.14
C ALA A 126 -6.13 4.75 8.72
N LEU A 127 -5.35 3.68 8.54
CA LEU A 127 -5.26 2.97 7.28
C LEU A 127 -6.57 2.23 6.94
N SER A 128 -7.14 1.50 7.90
CA SER A 128 -8.38 0.75 7.71
C SER A 128 -9.58 1.68 7.43
N GLU A 129 -9.67 2.81 8.12
CA GLU A 129 -10.67 3.86 7.84
C GLU A 129 -10.57 4.40 6.41
N LYS A 130 -9.34 4.70 5.95
CA LYS A 130 -9.11 5.16 4.57
C LYS A 130 -9.34 4.07 3.53
N MET A 131 -9.14 2.79 3.87
CA MET A 131 -9.43 1.68 2.95
C MET A 131 -10.92 1.38 2.86
N ALA A 132 -11.69 1.69 3.91
CA ALA A 132 -13.14 1.50 3.89
C ALA A 132 -13.84 2.41 2.87
N THR A 133 -13.21 3.53 2.46
CA THR A 133 -13.71 4.38 1.38
C THR A 133 -13.58 3.76 -0.02
N ALA A 134 -12.97 2.58 -0.16
CA ALA A 134 -12.89 1.86 -1.42
C ALA A 134 -14.26 1.30 -1.85
N ALA A 135 -14.37 0.88 -3.12
CA ALA A 135 -15.59 0.26 -3.62
C ALA A 135 -15.89 -1.07 -2.88
N SER A 136 -17.16 -1.32 -2.56
CA SER A 136 -17.57 -2.46 -1.72
C SER A 136 -17.18 -3.84 -2.26
N GLY A 137 -17.00 -3.97 -3.58
CA GLY A 137 -16.50 -5.19 -4.22
C GLY A 137 -15.03 -5.53 -3.91
N GLN A 138 -14.25 -4.60 -3.35
CA GLN A 138 -12.83 -4.80 -3.07
C GLN A 138 -12.53 -5.15 -1.61
N TYR A 139 -13.52 -5.05 -0.71
CA TYR A 139 -13.29 -5.22 0.73
C TYR A 139 -12.75 -6.60 1.12
N SER A 140 -13.26 -7.69 0.52
CA SER A 140 -12.76 -9.04 0.83
C SER A 140 -11.29 -9.22 0.42
N MET A 141 -10.91 -8.71 -0.76
CA MET A 141 -9.52 -8.74 -1.22
C MET A 141 -8.63 -7.88 -0.31
N ILE A 142 -9.06 -6.66 0.02
CA ILE A 142 -8.31 -5.75 0.90
C ILE A 142 -8.09 -6.39 2.27
N ALA A 143 -9.15 -6.93 2.89
CA ALA A 143 -9.06 -7.61 4.19
C ALA A 143 -8.06 -8.76 4.17
N ARG A 144 -8.09 -9.58 3.11
CA ARG A 144 -7.13 -10.69 2.94
C ARG A 144 -5.70 -10.19 2.78
N GLN A 145 -5.47 -9.14 1.99
CA GLN A 145 -4.11 -8.60 1.79
C GLN A 145 -3.56 -7.95 3.06
N LEU A 146 -4.38 -7.22 3.81
CA LEU A 146 -4.02 -6.67 5.11
C LEU A 146 -3.65 -7.78 6.09
N ALA A 147 -4.45 -8.85 6.16
CA ALA A 147 -4.15 -9.99 7.01
C ALA A 147 -2.80 -10.63 6.66
N LEU A 148 -2.46 -10.74 5.37
CA LEU A 148 -1.17 -11.30 4.93
C LEU A 148 0.01 -10.39 5.30
N ILE A 149 -0.08 -9.09 5.03
CA ILE A 149 0.99 -8.13 5.36
C ILE A 149 1.21 -8.10 6.88
N PHE A 150 0.12 -7.99 7.65
CA PHE A 150 0.13 -7.84 9.10
C PHE A 150 -0.15 -9.15 9.84
N SER A 151 0.27 -10.29 9.28
CA SER A 151 0.29 -11.54 10.05
C SER A 151 1.29 -11.46 11.21
N GLU A 152 1.16 -12.35 12.21
CA GLU A 152 1.90 -12.49 13.50
C GLU A 152 3.35 -11.95 13.57
N SER A 153 4.10 -11.93 12.46
CA SER A 153 5.45 -11.37 12.38
C SER A 153 5.58 -9.86 12.60
N LEU A 154 4.55 -9.05 12.27
CA LEU A 154 4.57 -7.60 12.45
C LEU A 154 3.70 -7.11 13.63
N VAL A 155 2.76 -7.95 14.08
CA VAL A 155 1.75 -7.61 15.07
C VAL A 155 2.24 -8.02 16.46
N LYS A 156 3.18 -7.23 16.99
CA LYS A 156 3.30 -7.05 18.45
C LYS A 156 2.67 -5.74 18.93
N GLN A 157 2.16 -4.92 17.99
CA GLN A 157 1.39 -3.71 18.27
C GLN A 157 -0.04 -3.93 17.80
N ASP A 158 -0.94 -3.99 18.77
CA ASP A 158 -2.40 -4.03 18.66
C ASP A 158 -3.03 -5.25 18.00
N ASP A 159 -3.85 -5.93 18.80
CA ASP A 159 -4.76 -6.99 18.40
C ASP A 159 -5.59 -6.59 17.16
N ASP A 160 -5.47 -7.46 16.16
CA ASP A 160 -6.55 -7.78 15.22
C ASP A 160 -6.88 -6.77 14.11
N CYS A 161 -5.88 -6.48 13.25
CA CYS A 161 -6.01 -5.67 12.03
C CYS A 161 -7.20 -6.07 11.13
N THR A 162 -7.44 -7.38 11.00
CA THR A 162 -8.55 -7.93 10.19
C THR A 162 -9.91 -7.58 10.80
N ASN A 163 -10.01 -7.69 12.13
CA ASN A 163 -11.24 -7.38 12.84
C ASN A 163 -11.54 -5.87 12.87
N GLN A 164 -10.50 -5.02 12.93
CA GLN A 164 -10.68 -3.56 12.83
C GLN A 164 -11.21 -3.12 11.46
N PHE A 165 -10.64 -3.61 10.36
CA PHE A 165 -11.14 -3.28 9.02
C PHE A 165 -12.55 -3.85 8.79
N GLY A 166 -12.81 -5.08 9.24
CA GLY A 166 -14.13 -5.71 9.15
C GLY A 166 -15.21 -4.90 9.88
N ALA A 167 -14.92 -4.44 11.10
CA ALA A 167 -15.85 -3.63 11.89
C ALA A 167 -16.20 -2.30 11.21
N ILE A 168 -15.21 -1.61 10.64
CA ILE A 168 -15.41 -0.31 9.95
C ILE A 168 -16.25 -0.50 8.69
N VAL A 169 -15.97 -1.53 7.90
CA VAL A 169 -16.74 -1.84 6.69
C VAL A 169 -18.19 -2.17 7.05
N GLU A 170 -18.42 -2.97 8.09
CA GLU A 170 -19.76 -3.33 8.55
C GLU A 170 -20.54 -2.10 9.06
N GLU A 171 -19.90 -1.21 9.80
CA GLU A 171 -20.49 0.06 10.24
C GLU A 171 -20.88 0.95 9.06
N GLN A 172 -20.00 1.08 8.06
CA GLN A 172 -20.30 1.85 6.85
C GLN A 172 -21.47 1.25 6.06
N GLN A 173 -21.52 -0.07 5.89
CA GLN A 173 -22.64 -0.74 5.21
C GLN A 173 -23.96 -0.55 5.97
N ARG A 174 -23.94 -0.62 7.30
CA ARG A 174 -25.12 -0.35 8.14
C ARG A 174 -25.58 1.11 8.04
N SER A 175 -24.67 2.07 7.92
CA SER A 175 -25.03 3.49 7.76
C SER A 175 -25.72 3.78 6.41
N ILE A 176 -25.28 3.11 5.34
CA ILE A 176 -25.91 3.20 4.01
C ILE A 176 -27.32 2.59 4.05
N GLN A 177 -27.51 1.46 4.72
CA GLN A 177 -28.83 0.84 4.87
C GLN A 177 -29.78 1.60 5.82
N ARG A 178 -29.23 2.36 6.78
CA ARG A 178 -30.00 3.17 7.75
C ARG A 178 -30.42 4.54 7.23
N SER A 179 -30.06 4.92 6.00
CA SER A 179 -30.57 6.13 5.35
C SER A 179 -31.97 5.83 4.79
N PRO A 180 -33.08 6.19 5.47
CA PRO A 180 -34.39 5.97 4.91
C PRO A 180 -34.67 7.14 3.97
N SER A 181 -34.89 6.85 2.70
CA SER A 181 -35.61 7.75 1.80
C SER A 181 -36.94 8.12 2.47
N ARG A 182 -36.95 9.27 3.13
CA ARG A 182 -38.09 9.84 3.82
C ARG A 182 -38.92 10.59 2.78
N GLU A 183 -39.51 9.85 1.85
CA GLU A 183 -40.68 10.29 1.09
C GLU A 183 -41.82 9.32 1.41
N ARG A 184 -42.33 9.43 2.63
CA ARG A 184 -43.71 9.03 2.93
C ARG A 184 -44.59 10.23 2.65
N ASN A 185 -45.12 10.32 1.44
CA ASN A 185 -46.46 10.86 1.26
C ASN A 185 -47.43 9.69 1.07
N SER A 186 -48.13 9.40 2.16
CA SER A 186 -49.57 9.07 2.20
C SER A 186 -50.35 9.76 1.07
N MET A 187 -51.45 9.28 0.52
CA MET A 187 -52.58 8.54 1.10
C MET A 187 -53.59 8.36 -0.04
N PHE A 188 -54.30 7.23 -0.11
CA PHE A 188 -55.58 7.04 -0.81
C PHE A 188 -55.68 7.38 -2.32
N ALA A 189 -55.75 6.36 -3.16
CA ALA A 189 -56.79 6.27 -4.18
C ALA A 189 -57.03 4.79 -4.54
N SER A 190 -58.31 4.42 -4.51
CA SER A 190 -58.83 3.07 -4.43
C SER A 190 -58.79 2.32 -5.75
N ILE A 191 -58.78 0.99 -5.61
CA ILE A 191 -59.18 0.00 -6.61
C ILE A 191 -60.59 0.32 -7.12
N SER A 192 -60.77 0.36 -8.43
CA SER A 192 -62.03 0.07 -9.12
C SER A 192 -61.72 -0.57 -10.48
N GLU A 193 -62.09 -1.84 -10.59
CA GLU A 193 -62.37 -2.53 -11.85
C GLU A 193 -63.67 -1.94 -12.44
N ASP A 194 -63.71 -1.61 -13.74
CA ASP A 194 -64.63 -2.26 -14.68
C ASP A 194 -64.46 -1.79 -16.15
N GLU A 195 -64.54 -2.80 -17.02
CA GLU A 195 -65.13 -2.90 -18.36
C GLU A 195 -64.89 -1.89 -19.51
N THR A 196 -64.32 -2.47 -20.58
CA THR A 196 -64.86 -2.57 -21.97
C THR A 196 -64.52 -1.54 -23.08
N THR A 197 -64.14 -2.17 -24.22
CA THR A 197 -64.48 -1.87 -25.63
C THR A 197 -63.73 -0.80 -26.45
N THR A 198 -62.86 -1.35 -27.33
CA THR A 198 -62.85 -1.26 -28.81
C THR A 198 -62.31 -0.06 -29.60
N LEU A 199 -61.53 -0.47 -30.63
CA LEU A 199 -61.34 0.07 -32.00
C LEU A 199 -60.37 1.25 -32.16
N SER A 200 -59.19 0.97 -32.73
CA SER A 200 -58.73 1.25 -34.12
C SER A 200 -57.99 2.60 -34.17
N GLU A 201 -56.87 2.79 -34.84
CA GLU A 201 -56.54 2.49 -36.22
C GLU A 201 -55.02 2.39 -36.45
N GLU A 202 -54.71 1.71 -37.54
CA GLU A 202 -53.42 1.58 -38.19
C GLU A 202 -52.85 2.92 -38.69
N SER A 203 -51.52 3.04 -38.74
CA SER A 203 -50.83 3.43 -39.98
C SER A 203 -49.32 3.25 -39.86
N LYS A 204 -48.81 2.33 -40.67
CA LYS A 204 -47.42 2.20 -41.13
C LYS A 204 -47.14 3.22 -42.23
N THR A 205 -45.85 3.33 -42.56
CA THR A 205 -45.20 3.95 -43.73
C THR A 205 -44.92 5.45 -43.56
N GLU A 206 -43.78 6.01 -43.97
CA GLU A 206 -42.91 5.60 -45.07
C GLU A 206 -41.50 6.22 -44.93
N ILE A 207 -40.58 5.59 -45.66
CA ILE A 207 -39.14 5.85 -45.76
C ILE A 207 -38.88 7.10 -46.62
N THR A 208 -37.84 7.87 -46.33
CA THR A 208 -37.21 8.71 -47.36
C THR A 208 -35.70 8.79 -47.13
N TYR A 209 -34.95 8.27 -48.11
CA TYR A 209 -33.54 8.51 -48.32
C TYR A 209 -33.36 9.81 -49.11
N ASN A 210 -32.31 10.56 -48.80
CA ASN A 210 -31.56 11.39 -49.72
C ASN A 210 -30.07 11.28 -49.37
#